data_AF-A0A936R144-F1
#
_entry.id   AF-A0A936R144-F1
#
_cell.length_a   1.000
_cell.length_b   1.000
_cell.length_c   1.000
_cell.angle_alpha   90.00
_cell.angle_beta   90.00
_cell.angle_gamma   90.00
#
_symmetry.space_group_name_H-M   'P 1'
#
loop_
_entity.id
_entity.type
_entity.pdbx_description
1 polymer ?
#
loop_
_entity_poly.entity_id
_entity_poly.type
_entity_poly.pdbx_seq_one_letter_code
_entity_poly.pdbx_strand_id
1 'polypeptide(L)' 'MRPAGDYAQKSGGDVHMEFAGPQGSVVFFSMQAVDGKLFEVLGRGERVLNVTTFEDFLAGNMPR' A
#
# COMPACT_ATOMS: atom_id res chain seq x y z
N MET A 1 -2.81 -7.61 14.40
CA MET A 1 -3.86 -7.93 13.43
C MET A 1 -5.02 -6.98 13.69
N ARG A 2 -5.46 -6.24 12.68
CA ARG A 2 -6.64 -5.36 12.80
C ARG A 2 -7.89 -6.22 12.57
N PRO A 3 -8.90 -6.23 13.47
CA PRO A 3 -10.15 -6.94 13.20
C PRO A 3 -10.90 -6.33 12.01
N ALA A 4 -11.82 -7.10 11.42
CA ALA A 4 -12.68 -6.59 10.36
C ALA A 4 -13.51 -5.39 10.86
N GLY A 5 -13.55 -4.32 10.05
CA GLY A 5 -14.22 -3.06 10.40
C GLY A 5 -13.32 -2.02 11.05
N ASP A 6 -12.06 -2.37 11.37
CA ASP A 6 -11.08 -1.37 11.80
C ASP A 6 -10.84 -0.30 10.74
N TYR A 7 -10.57 0.92 11.21
CA TYR A 7 -10.20 2.05 10.38
C TYR A 7 -8.84 2.60 10.81
N ALA A 8 -8.03 3.00 9.82
CA ALA A 8 -6.77 3.69 10.05
C ALA A 8 -6.59 4.81 9.02
N GLN A 9 -6.06 5.93 9.49
CA GLN A 9 -5.58 7.02 8.64
C GLN A 9 -4.14 7.32 9.03
N LYS A 10 -3.28 7.47 8.02
CA LYS A 10 -1.85 7.72 8.17
C LYS A 10 -1.45 8.93 7.33
N SER A 11 -0.46 9.68 7.79
CA SER A 11 0.23 10.65 6.96
C SER A 11 1.07 9.95 5.89
N GLY A 12 1.42 10.66 4.81
CA GLY A 12 2.37 10.15 3.82
C GLY A 12 3.72 9.78 4.46
N GLY A 13 4.37 8.74 3.94
CA GLY A 13 5.65 8.23 4.44
C GLY A 13 5.54 7.20 5.57
N ASP A 14 4.34 6.78 5.97
CA ASP A 14 4.17 5.65 6.90
C ASP A 14 4.66 4.36 6.25
N VAL A 15 5.66 3.72 6.87
CA VAL A 15 6.19 2.42 6.45
C VAL A 15 5.49 1.33 7.24
N HIS A 16 4.73 0.48 6.57
CA HIS A 16 4.11 -0.70 7.16
C HIS A 16 4.04 -1.84 6.16
N MET A 17 3.70 -3.02 6.66
CA MET A 17 3.43 -4.20 5.83
C MET A 17 2.07 -4.76 6.25
N GLU A 18 1.21 -4.97 5.28
CA GLU A 18 -0.07 -5.65 5.49
C GLU A 18 0.18 -7.15 5.60
N PHE A 19 -0.25 -7.73 6.72
CA PHE A 19 -0.21 -9.17 6.95
C PHE A 19 -1.62 -9.69 7.17
N ALA A 20 -2.09 -10.48 6.22
CA ALA A 20 -3.36 -11.18 6.33
C ALA A 20 -3.30 -12.24 7.45
N GLY A 21 -4.41 -12.45 8.14
CA GLY A 21 -4.56 -13.58 9.06
C GLY A 21 -4.85 -14.89 8.33
N PRO A 22 -5.11 -15.98 9.06
CA PRO A 22 -5.37 -17.31 8.48
C PRO A 22 -6.53 -17.36 7.48
N GLN A 23 -7.46 -16.40 7.53
CA GLN A 23 -8.64 -16.33 6.66
C GLN A 23 -8.48 -15.32 5.51
N GLY A 24 -7.28 -14.75 5.34
CA GLY A 24 -7.07 -13.63 4.43
C GLY A 24 -7.45 -12.28 5.05
N SER A 25 -7.43 -11.24 4.22
CA SER A 25 -7.86 -9.89 4.59
C SER A 25 -8.39 -9.16 3.35
N VAL A 26 -9.41 -8.33 3.54
CA VAL A 26 -9.84 -7.33 2.54
C VAL A 26 -9.55 -5.96 3.14
N VAL A 27 -8.82 -5.12 2.39
CA VAL A 27 -8.47 -3.76 2.79
C VAL A 27 -9.02 -2.79 1.76
N PHE A 28 -9.72 -1.76 2.23
CA PHE A 28 -10.19 -0.66 1.38
C PHE A 28 -9.22 0.51 1.51
N PHE A 29 -8.52 0.83 0.42
CA PHE A 29 -7.63 1.98 0.36
C PHE A 29 -8.37 3.19 -0.22
N SER A 30 -8.34 4.30 0.52
CA SER A 30 -8.69 5.63 0.01
C SER A 30 -7.44 6.48 0.08
N MET A 31 -6.93 6.88 -1.09
CA MET A 31 -5.63 7.54 -1.20
C MET A 31 -5.69 8.68 -2.20
N GLN A 32 -4.87 9.69 -1.95
CA GLN A 32 -4.64 10.79 -2.86
C GLN A 32 -3.14 10.90 -3.14
N ALA A 33 -2.75 10.74 -4.40
CA ALA A 33 -1.39 10.97 -4.84
C ALA A 33 -1.17 12.47 -5.03
N VAL A 34 -0.29 13.08 -4.24
CA VAL A 34 0.05 14.51 -4.38
C VAL A 34 1.02 14.74 -5.55
N ASP A 35 1.94 13.80 -5.78
CA ASP A 35 2.97 13.83 -6.82
C ASP A 35 2.82 12.70 -7.85
N GLY A 36 1.63 12.10 -7.94
CA GLY A 36 1.33 10.97 -8.83
C GLY A 36 1.77 9.60 -8.29
N LYS A 37 2.51 9.52 -7.18
CA LYS A 37 2.92 8.25 -6.56
C LYS A 37 1.91 7.81 -5.49
N LEU A 38 1.59 6.52 -5.47
CA LEU A 38 0.73 5.91 -4.44
C LEU A 38 1.54 5.14 -3.40
N PHE A 39 2.41 4.25 -3.84
CA PHE A 39 3.19 3.39 -2.94
C PHE A 39 4.61 3.15 -3.44
N GLU A 40 5.52 2.94 -2.50
CA GLU A 40 6.84 2.39 -2.76
C GLU A 40 6.89 0.95 -2.26
N VAL A 41 7.34 0.02 -3.10
CA VAL A 41 7.61 -1.36 -2.70
C VAL A 41 9.00 -1.41 -2.11
N LEU A 42 9.09 -1.68 -0.81
CA LEU A 42 10.34 -1.67 -0.08
C LEU A 42 10.93 -3.07 0.04
N GLY A 43 12.25 -3.17 -0.17
CA GLY A 43 13.05 -4.34 0.12
C GLY A 43 13.69 -4.27 1.51
N ARG A 44 14.67 -5.15 1.72
CA ARG A 44 15.45 -5.17 2.96
C ARG A 44 16.14 -3.82 3.20
N GLY A 45 16.05 -3.30 4.43
CA GLY A 45 16.64 -2.02 4.80
C GLY A 45 15.94 -0.83 4.15
N GLU A 46 14.64 -0.94 3.86
CA GLU A 46 13.80 0.14 3.31
C GLU A 46 14.28 0.66 1.95
N ARG A 47 15.06 -0.14 1.21
CA ARG A 47 15.44 0.18 -0.15
C ARG A 47 14.22 0.10 -1.07
N VAL A 48 13.91 1.20 -1.75
CA VAL A 48 12.86 1.23 -2.79
C VAL A 48 13.23 0.29 -3.94
N LEU A 49 12.36 -0.70 -4.19
CA LEU A 49 12.46 -1.65 -5.30
C LEU A 49 11.58 -1.24 -6.48
N ASN A 50 10.44 -0.60 -6.19
CA ASN A 50 9.49 -0.13 -7.19
C ASN A 50 8.70 1.06 -6.63
N VAL A 51 8.18 1.89 -7.53
CA VAL A 51 7.25 2.98 -7.23
C VAL A 51 6.01 2.75 -8.09
N THR A 52 4.86 2.55 -7.44
CA THR A 52 3.57 2.46 -8.11
C THR A 52 2.97 3.85 -8.25
N THR A 53 2.75 4.28 -9.48
CA THR A 53 2.01 5.52 -9.78
C THR A 53 0.50 5.30 -9.77
N PHE A 54 -0.25 6.40 -9.73
CA PHE A 54 -1.71 6.36 -9.88
C PHE A 54 -2.11 5.73 -11.22
N GLU A 55 -1.41 6.07 -12.30
CA GLU A 55 -1.62 5.51 -13.64
C GLU A 55 -1.35 4.00 -13.67
N ASP A 56 -0.25 3.53 -13.06
CA ASP A 56 0.05 2.10 -12.97
C ASP A 56 -1.06 1.34 -12.23
N PHE A 57 -1.55 1.92 -11.14
CA PHE A 57 -2.63 1.34 -10.34
C PHE A 57 -3.93 1.22 -11.13
N LEU A 58 -4.32 2.27 -11.87
CA LEU A 58 -5.51 2.24 -12.73
C LEU A 58 -5.36 1.24 -13.89
N ALA A 59 -4.16 1.13 -14.47
CA ALA A 59 -3.88 0.21 -15.56
C ALA A 59 -3.74 -1.25 -15.11
N GLY A 60 -3.61 -1.50 -13.80
CA GLY A 60 -3.30 -2.84 -13.26
C GLY A 60 -1.86 -3.28 -13.51
N ASN A 61 -0.96 -2.35 -13.83
CA ASN A 61 0.46 -2.60 -14.14
C ASN A 61 1.33 -2.60 -12.87
N MET A 62 0.86 -3.26 -11.82
CA MET A 62 1.61 -3.32 -10.56
C MET A 62 2.67 -4.43 -10.60
N PRO A 63 3.85 -4.22 -9.96
CA PRO A 63 4.86 -5.26 -9.82
C PRO A 63 4.26 -6.51 -9.16
N ARG A 64 4.60 -7.69 -9.71
CA ARG A 64 4.18 -9.00 -9.20
C ARG A 64 5.19 -9.59 -8.23
#